data_AF-A0A924VMM6-F1
#
_entry.id   AF-A0A924VMM6-F1
#
_cell.length_a   1.000
_cell.length_b   1.000
_cell.length_c   1.000
_cell.angle_alpha   90.00
_cell.angle_beta   90.00
_cell.angle_gamma   90.00
#
_symmetry.space_group_name_H-M   'P 1'
#
loop_
_entity.id
_entity.type
_entity.pdbx_description
1 polymer ?
#
loop_
_entity_poly.entity_id
_entity_poly.type
_entity_poly.pdbx_seq_one_letter_code
_entity_poly.pdbx_strand_id
1 'polypeptide(L)'
;MTDLKLDLELLGQLKEDLESVVTAFKNADDFSDSVADATGHDGLHDHVRDFAHNWNDKRKAMTENVEALEGQVAAIYDGFSRVDEKLAQALESAAKEGPSNYPTRKPSHEG
;
A
#
# COMPACT_ATOMS: atom_id res chain seq x y z
N MET A 1 21.93 -6.67 15.51
CA MET A 1 21.00 -6.83 14.37
C MET A 1 19.66 -6.33 14.85
N THR A 2 19.17 -5.24 14.26
CA THR A 2 17.85 -4.70 14.63
C THR A 2 16.82 -5.67 14.08
N ASP A 3 16.10 -6.33 14.98
CA ASP A 3 14.99 -7.21 14.65
C ASP A 3 13.89 -6.37 13.99
N LEU A 4 13.65 -6.59 12.70
CA LEU A 4 12.68 -5.83 11.91
C LEU A 4 11.31 -6.46 12.13
N LYS A 5 10.48 -5.84 12.97
CA LYS A 5 9.11 -6.27 13.21
C LYS A 5 8.19 -5.60 12.19
N LEU A 6 7.70 -6.38 11.24
CA LEU A 6 6.71 -5.95 10.26
C LEU A 6 5.40 -6.66 10.52
N ASP A 7 4.35 -5.86 10.63
CA ASP A 7 2.98 -6.33 10.71
C ASP A 7 2.36 -6.19 9.32
N LEU A 8 2.28 -7.30 8.60
CA LEU A 8 1.73 -7.32 7.23
C LEU A 8 0.22 -7.07 7.23
N GLU A 9 -0.49 -7.40 8.31
CA GLU A 9 -1.91 -7.12 8.43
C GLU A 9 -2.14 -5.61 8.58
N LEU A 10 -1.37 -4.95 9.45
CA LEU A 10 -1.40 -3.50 9.60
C LEU A 10 -1.01 -2.77 8.31
N LEU A 11 -0.01 -3.27 7.57
CA LEU A 11 0.38 -2.69 6.28
C LEU A 11 -0.71 -2.86 5.22
N GLY A 12 -1.41 -4.00 5.22
CA GLY A 12 -2.60 -4.22 4.39
C GLY A 12 -3.71 -3.23 4.70
N GLN A 13 -4.05 -3.06 5.99
CA GLN A 13 -5.06 -2.09 6.42
C GLN A 13 -4.69 -0.66 6.05
N LEU A 14 -3.42 -0.28 6.27
CA LEU A 14 -2.94 1.06 5.92
C LEU A 14 -3.07 1.34 4.42
N LYS A 15 -2.82 0.34 3.56
CA LYS A 15 -3.01 0.46 2.12
C LYS A 15 -4.48 0.76 1.78
N GLU A 16 -5.41 -0.01 2.35
CA GLU A 16 -6.86 0.19 2.13
C GLU A 16 -7.34 1.56 2.61
N ASP A 17 -6.84 2.01 3.77
CA ASP A 17 -7.17 3.32 4.32
C ASP A 17 -6.67 4.46 3.41
N LEU A 18 -5.45 4.33 2.87
CA LEU A 18 -4.89 5.31 1.92
C LEU A 18 -5.68 5.34 0.61
N GLU A 19 -6.08 4.19 0.07
CA GLU A 19 -6.92 4.09 -1.12
C GLU A 19 -8.29 4.79 -0.93
N SER A 20 -8.88 4.64 0.26
CA SER A 20 -10.11 5.34 0.65
C SER A 20 -9.93 6.86 0.68
N VAL A 21 -8.81 7.35 1.24
CA VAL A 21 -8.48 8.78 1.27
C VAL A 21 -8.28 9.35 -0.14
N VAL A 22 -7.54 8.63 -1.01
CA VAL A 22 -7.36 9.03 -2.42
C VAL A 22 -8.71 9.14 -3.13
N THR A 23 -9.59 8.16 -2.94
CA THR A 23 -10.93 8.14 -3.52
C THR A 23 -11.78 9.33 -3.04
N ALA A 24 -11.75 9.62 -1.74
CA ALA A 24 -12.47 10.76 -1.16
C ALA A 24 -11.99 12.10 -1.74
N PHE A 25 -10.67 12.30 -1.90
CA PHE A 25 -10.15 13.51 -2.52
C PHE A 25 -10.47 13.61 -4.01
N LYS A 26 -10.50 12.52 -4.75
CA LYS A 26 -10.92 12.53 -6.17
C LYS A 26 -12.38 12.93 -6.33
N ASN A 27 -13.27 12.44 -5.47
CA ASN A 27 -14.70 12.74 -5.53
C ASN A 27 -15.06 14.17 -5.07
N ALA A 28 -14.17 14.85 -4.33
CA ALA A 28 -14.42 16.22 -3.84
C ALA A 28 -14.29 17.31 -4.93
N ASP A 29 -13.89 16.95 -6.15
CA ASP A 29 -13.70 17.87 -7.29
C ASP A 29 -15.02 18.53 -7.76
N ASP A 30 -16.11 17.75 -7.74
CA ASP A 30 -17.34 18.07 -8.46
C ASP A 30 -18.16 19.25 -7.87
N PHE A 31 -17.85 19.71 -6.66
CA PHE A 31 -18.73 20.63 -5.94
C PHE A 31 -18.43 22.11 -6.17
N SER A 32 -17.18 22.45 -6.51
CA SER A 32 -16.67 23.81 -6.26
C SER A 32 -17.10 24.86 -7.29
N ASP A 33 -17.15 24.53 -8.59
CA ASP A 33 -17.61 25.47 -9.63
C ASP A 33 -19.12 25.76 -9.53
N SER A 34 -19.94 24.73 -9.25
CA SER A 34 -21.40 24.87 -9.15
C SER A 34 -21.85 25.76 -7.97
N VAL A 35 -21.04 25.85 -6.92
CA VAL A 35 -21.32 26.68 -5.74
C VAL A 35 -21.03 28.16 -6.02
N ALA A 36 -20.04 28.48 -6.84
CA ALA A 36 -19.76 29.86 -7.22
C ALA A 36 -20.96 30.49 -7.94
N ASP A 37 -21.53 29.77 -8.91
CA ASP A 37 -22.70 30.20 -9.68
C ASP A 37 -23.96 30.38 -8.82
N ALA A 38 -24.07 29.64 -7.71
CA ALA A 38 -25.22 29.69 -6.81
C ALA A 38 -25.22 30.89 -5.85
N THR A 39 -24.13 31.65 -5.76
CA THR A 39 -23.96 32.72 -4.74
C THR A 39 -24.77 33.98 -4.99
N GLY A 40 -25.17 34.24 -6.24
CA GLY A 40 -26.09 35.34 -6.61
C GLY A 40 -25.58 36.77 -6.35
N HIS A 41 -24.31 36.94 -5.97
CA HIS A 41 -23.67 38.23 -5.71
C HIS A 41 -22.25 38.23 -6.29
N ASP A 42 -21.97 39.15 -7.22
CA ASP A 42 -20.72 39.17 -8.02
C ASP A 42 -19.44 39.13 -7.16
N GLY A 43 -19.38 39.93 -6.09
CA GLY A 43 -18.21 39.93 -5.19
C GLY A 43 -18.04 38.64 -4.37
N LEU A 44 -19.13 37.90 -4.10
CA LEU A 44 -19.06 36.63 -3.37
C LEU A 44 -18.73 35.50 -4.34
N HIS A 45 -19.27 35.56 -5.56
CA HIS A 45 -18.94 34.67 -6.67
C HIS A 45 -17.41 34.62 -6.89
N ASP A 46 -16.77 35.79 -7.02
CA ASP A 46 -15.33 35.86 -7.28
C ASP A 46 -14.50 35.25 -6.14
N HIS A 47 -14.85 35.53 -4.89
CA HIS A 47 -14.18 34.93 -3.73
C HIS A 47 -14.38 33.42 -3.62
N VAL A 48 -15.59 32.92 -3.91
CA VAL A 48 -15.88 31.48 -3.91
C VAL A 48 -15.13 30.79 -5.03
N ARG A 49 -15.06 31.41 -6.22
CA ARG A 49 -14.29 30.91 -7.36
C ARG A 49 -12.79 30.86 -7.05
N ASP A 50 -12.23 31.91 -6.47
CA ASP A 50 -10.82 31.93 -6.06
C ASP A 50 -10.51 30.88 -5.00
N PHE A 51 -11.42 30.68 -4.04
CA PHE A 51 -11.30 29.60 -3.06
C PHE A 51 -11.35 28.23 -3.74
N ALA A 52 -12.30 28.01 -4.66
CA ALA A 52 -12.45 26.77 -5.41
C ALA A 52 -11.18 26.39 -6.17
N HIS A 53 -10.59 27.33 -6.93
CA HIS A 53 -9.35 27.10 -7.66
C HIS A 53 -8.18 26.77 -6.73
N ASN A 54 -7.98 27.56 -5.67
CA ASN A 54 -6.91 27.31 -4.71
C ASN A 54 -7.10 25.97 -3.98
N TRP A 55 -8.34 25.63 -3.62
CA TRP A 55 -8.67 24.35 -3.02
C TRP A 55 -8.36 23.20 -3.98
N ASN A 56 -8.69 23.34 -5.26
CA ASN A 56 -8.42 22.34 -6.27
C ASN A 56 -6.92 22.02 -6.37
N ASP A 57 -6.08 23.05 -6.45
CA ASP A 57 -4.63 22.89 -6.48
C ASP A 57 -4.08 22.21 -5.22
N LYS A 58 -4.55 22.63 -4.04
CA LYS A 58 -4.14 22.02 -2.76
C LYS A 58 -4.57 20.57 -2.64
N ARG A 59 -5.81 20.26 -3.02
CA ARG A 59 -6.36 18.91 -3.05
C ARG A 59 -5.55 18.03 -3.99
N LYS A 60 -5.25 18.49 -5.21
CA LYS A 60 -4.42 17.74 -6.16
C LYS A 60 -3.06 17.39 -5.58
N ALA A 61 -2.37 18.36 -4.97
CA ALA A 61 -1.10 18.12 -4.30
C ALA A 61 -1.23 17.13 -3.13
N MET A 62 -2.32 17.19 -2.35
CA MET A 62 -2.58 16.22 -1.29
C MET A 62 -2.81 14.81 -1.86
N THR A 63 -3.63 14.67 -2.91
CA THR A 63 -3.88 13.40 -3.59
C THR A 63 -2.58 12.77 -4.09
N GLU A 64 -1.73 13.54 -4.79
CA GLU A 64 -0.44 13.06 -5.31
C GLU A 64 0.47 12.55 -4.17
N ASN A 65 0.50 13.24 -3.03
CA ASN A 65 1.30 12.81 -1.87
C ASN A 65 0.75 11.52 -1.23
N VAL A 66 -0.57 11.37 -1.14
CA VAL A 66 -1.20 10.15 -0.58
C VAL A 66 -0.98 8.96 -1.52
N GLU A 67 -1.14 9.15 -2.83
CA GLU A 67 -0.84 8.11 -3.84
C GLU A 67 0.64 7.68 -3.78
N ALA A 68 1.56 8.64 -3.60
CA ALA A 68 2.98 8.33 -3.44
C ALA A 68 3.27 7.52 -2.16
N LEU A 69 2.56 7.82 -1.07
CA LEU A 69 2.66 7.06 0.18
C LEU A 69 2.07 5.65 0.04
N GLU A 70 0.89 5.54 -0.56
CA GLU A 70 0.24 4.27 -0.88
C GLU A 70 1.16 3.36 -1.71
N GLY A 71 1.78 3.90 -2.76
CA GLY A 71 2.71 3.16 -3.59
C GLY A 71 3.93 2.64 -2.83
N GLN A 72 4.44 3.39 -1.86
CA GLN A 72 5.54 2.96 -0.99
C GLN A 72 5.10 1.83 -0.04
N VAL A 73 3.94 1.98 0.60
CA VAL A 73 3.37 0.96 1.50
C VAL A 73 3.10 -0.33 0.72
N ALA A 74 2.51 -0.24 -0.46
CA ALA A 74 2.26 -1.38 -1.34
C ALA A 74 3.57 -2.07 -1.77
N ALA A 75 4.61 -1.31 -2.13
CA ALA A 75 5.91 -1.89 -2.50
C ALA A 75 6.57 -2.65 -1.34
N ILE A 76 6.45 -2.13 -0.11
CA ILE A 76 6.95 -2.81 1.09
C ILE A 76 6.15 -4.10 1.32
N TYR A 77 4.82 -4.01 1.35
CA TYR A 77 3.95 -5.17 1.55
C TYR A 77 4.23 -6.28 0.53
N ASP A 78 4.22 -5.95 -0.76
CA ASP A 78 4.50 -6.89 -1.84
C ASP A 78 5.89 -7.53 -1.74
N GLY A 79 6.89 -6.74 -1.37
CA GLY A 79 8.26 -7.21 -1.19
C GLY A 79 8.35 -8.30 -0.12
N PHE A 80 7.75 -8.06 1.05
CA PHE A 80 7.79 -9.01 2.16
C PHE A 80 6.90 -10.23 1.92
N SER A 81 5.69 -10.04 1.38
CA SER A 81 4.79 -11.16 1.04
C SER A 81 5.44 -12.11 0.03
N ARG A 82 6.13 -11.59 -1.00
CA ARG A 82 6.85 -12.45 -1.96
C ARG A 82 8.02 -13.21 -1.34
N VAL A 83 8.72 -12.63 -0.37
CA VAL A 83 9.81 -13.31 0.34
C VAL A 83 9.24 -14.44 1.21
N ASP A 84 8.14 -14.16 1.92
CA ASP A 84 7.46 -15.15 2.76
C ASP A 84 6.92 -16.33 1.94
N GLU A 85 6.24 -16.07 0.82
CA GLU A 85 5.75 -17.09 -0.10
C GLU A 85 6.88 -17.99 -0.62
N LYS A 86 8.01 -17.41 -1.01
CA LYS A 86 9.18 -18.17 -1.48
C LYS A 86 9.78 -19.04 -0.38
N LEU A 87 9.84 -18.53 0.84
CA LEU A 87 10.34 -19.29 1.98
C LEU A 87 9.42 -20.46 2.32
N ALA A 88 8.11 -20.22 2.34
CA ALA A 88 7.10 -21.26 2.55
C ALA A 88 7.20 -22.37 1.49
N GLN A 89 7.33 -22.00 0.22
CA GLN A 89 7.55 -22.95 -0.88
C GLN A 89 8.84 -23.76 -0.70
N ALA A 90 9.95 -23.11 -0.34
CA ALA A 90 11.21 -23.81 -0.11
C ALA A 90 11.14 -24.82 1.04
N LEU A 91 10.45 -24.45 2.13
CA LEU A 91 10.19 -25.35 3.27
C LEU A 91 9.31 -26.53 2.87
N GLU A 92 8.24 -26.29 2.10
CA GLU A 92 7.36 -27.35 1.63
C GLU A 92 8.08 -28.31 0.67
N SER A 93 8.92 -27.77 -0.22
CA SER A 93 9.80 -28.57 -1.09
C SER A 93 10.78 -29.41 -0.27
N ALA A 94 11.45 -28.83 0.71
CA ALA A 94 12.38 -29.57 1.58
C ALA A 94 11.66 -30.67 2.39
N ALA A 95 10.45 -30.42 2.86
CA ALA A 95 9.64 -31.42 3.55
C ALA A 95 9.22 -32.58 2.62
N LYS A 96 8.92 -32.29 1.34
CA LYS A 96 8.58 -33.30 0.32
C LYS A 96 9.76 -34.17 -0.09
N GLU A 97 10.99 -33.65 -0.05
CA GLU A 97 12.19 -34.42 -0.40
C GLU A 97 12.56 -35.50 0.64
N GLY A 98 12.12 -35.34 1.91
CA GLY A 98 12.27 -36.34 2.97
C GLY A 98 13.73 -36.70 3.34
N PRO A 99 13.98 -37.41 4.46
CA PRO A 99 15.33 -37.78 4.92
C PRO A 99 16.03 -38.85 4.05
N SER A 100 15.58 -39.10 2.82
CA SER A 100 16.06 -40.17 1.94
C SER A 100 17.52 -40.01 1.48
N ASN A 101 18.12 -38.84 1.71
CA ASN A 101 19.51 -38.55 1.36
C ASN A 101 20.50 -38.60 2.55
N TYR A 102 20.12 -39.15 3.70
CA TYR A 102 21.14 -39.49 4.71
C TYR A 102 21.99 -40.64 4.18
N PRO A 103 23.33 -40.46 4.02
CA PRO A 103 24.19 -41.57 3.66
C PRO A 103 24.06 -42.64 4.74
N THR A 104 23.45 -43.77 4.39
CA THR A 104 23.38 -44.93 5.27
C THR A 104 24.81 -45.34 5.60
N ARG A 105 25.19 -45.22 6.88
CA ARG A 105 26.47 -45.73 7.37
C ARG A 105 26.47 -47.22 7.11
N LYS A 106 27.21 -47.67 6.07
CA LYS A 106 27.39 -49.09 5.81
C LYS A 106 27.91 -49.75 7.09
N PRO A 107 27.34 -50.87 7.54
CA PRO A 107 27.87 -51.59 8.68
C PRO A 107 29.31 -51.98 8.35
N SER A 108 30.24 -51.54 9.18
CA SER A 108 31.63 -51.98 9.14
C SER A 108 31.64 -53.48 9.36
N HIS A 109 32.00 -54.24 8.32
CA HIS A 109 32.37 -55.64 8.47
C HIS A 109 33.67 -55.68 9.28
N GLU A 110 33.55 -55.92 10.59
CA GLU A 110 34.65 -56.38 11.41
C GLU A 110 34.75 -57.91 11.23
N GLY A 111 35.94 -58.37 10.86
CA GLY A 111 36.29 -59.77 10.64
C GLY A 111 36.83 -60.47 11.89
#